data_AF-W8JG04-F1
#
_entry.id   AF-W8JG04-F1
#
_cell.length_a   1.000
_cell.length_b   1.000
_cell.length_c   1.000
_cell.angle_alpha   90.00
_cell.angle_beta   90.00
_cell.angle_gamma   90.00
#
_symmetry.space_group_name_H-M   'P 1'
#
loop_
_entity.id
_entity.type
_entity.pdbx_description
1 polymer ?
#
loop_
_entity_poly.entity_id
_entity_poly.type
_entity_poly.pdbx_seq_one_letter_code
_entity_poly.pdbx_strand_id
1 'polypeptide(L)'
;MTYTEENMKFVVSKNELGNLIKKIQSVVPQNTPIPVLTHVLIETCNDELVFTATDLTVSTRCVAQAKVYESGAISLPSKRFFSTRKGVNRS
;
A
#
# COMPACT_ATOMS: atom_id res chain seq x y z
N MET A 1 -11.52 -27.01 12.53
CA MET A 1 -10.37 -26.39 11.84
C MET A 1 -10.91 -25.16 11.14
N THR A 2 -10.88 -24.02 11.83
CA THR A 2 -11.49 -22.78 11.34
C THR A 2 -10.46 -22.11 10.44
N TYR A 3 -10.74 -22.01 9.15
CA TYR A 3 -9.92 -21.24 8.22
C TYR A 3 -10.23 -19.76 8.48
N THR A 4 -9.32 -19.04 9.13
CA THR A 4 -9.38 -17.58 9.17
C THR A 4 -8.90 -17.08 7.82
N GLU A 5 -9.83 -16.60 6.98
CA GLU A 5 -9.44 -15.79 5.83
C GLU A 5 -8.82 -14.49 6.37
N GLU A 6 -7.52 -14.31 6.17
CA GLU A 6 -6.82 -13.08 6.55
C GLU A 6 -7.16 -11.97 5.55
N ASN A 7 -8.34 -11.39 5.70
CA ASN A 7 -8.78 -10.26 4.90
C ASN A 7 -8.33 -8.95 5.54
N MET A 8 -7.64 -8.11 4.76
CA MET A 8 -7.28 -6.75 5.16
C MET A 8 -8.40 -5.78 4.76
N LYS A 9 -8.95 -5.03 5.71
CA LYS A 9 -10.06 -4.11 5.45
C LYS A 9 -9.85 -2.78 6.17
N PHE A 10 -9.79 -1.70 5.40
CA PHE A 10 -9.61 -0.35 5.92
C PHE A 10 -10.34 0.69 5.06
N VAL A 11 -10.55 1.86 5.63
CA VAL A 11 -11.07 3.05 4.93
C VAL A 11 -10.11 4.21 5.20
N VAL A 12 -9.60 4.81 4.12
CA VAL A 12 -8.69 5.95 4.15
C VAL A 12 -9.25 7.06 3.28
N SER A 13 -8.95 8.32 3.62
CA SER A 13 -9.38 9.43 2.77
C SER A 13 -8.68 9.37 1.41
N LYS A 14 -9.40 9.74 0.35
CA LYS A 14 -8.85 9.76 -1.02
C LYS A 14 -7.63 10.68 -1.13
N ASN A 15 -7.62 11.79 -0.37
CA ASN A 15 -6.53 12.75 -0.38
C ASN A 15 -5.27 12.17 0.29
N GLU A 16 -5.42 11.56 1.46
CA GLU A 16 -4.29 10.92 2.14
C GLU A 16 -3.73 9.74 1.35
N LEU A 17 -4.59 8.89 0.80
CA LEU A 17 -4.15 7.80 -0.07
C LEU A 17 -3.40 8.33 -1.31
N GLY A 18 -3.90 9.40 -1.93
CA GLY A 18 -3.23 10.04 -3.04
C GLY A 18 -1.85 10.61 -2.67
N ASN A 19 -1.73 11.17 -1.47
CA ASN A 19 -0.47 11.69 -0.95
C ASN A 19 0.53 10.56 -0.62
N LEU A 20 0.05 9.46 -0.03
CA LEU A 20 0.85 8.25 0.20
C LEU A 20 1.42 7.71 -1.11
N ILE A 21 0.56 7.51 -2.12
CA ILE A 21 0.96 6.99 -3.43
C ILE A 21 2.01 7.90 -4.07
N LYS A 22 1.80 9.23 -4.06
CA LYS A 22 2.78 10.19 -4.62
C LYS A 22 4.15 10.09 -3.94
N LYS A 23 4.18 10.00 -2.61
CA LYS A 23 5.43 9.93 -1.84
C LYS A 23 6.20 8.64 -2.10
N ILE A 24 5.49 7.50 -2.14
CA ILE A 24 6.15 6.20 -2.32
C ILE A 24 6.56 5.96 -3.78
N GLN A 25 5.82 6.51 -4.75
CA GLN A 25 6.05 6.29 -6.18
C GLN A 25 7.43 6.76 -6.66
N SER A 26 8.02 7.80 -6.05
CA SER A 26 9.36 8.28 -6.41
C SER A 26 10.49 7.35 -5.95
N VAL A 27 10.22 6.48 -4.97
CA VAL A 27 11.21 5.59 -4.35
C VAL A 27 11.13 4.19 -4.95
N VAL A 28 9.94 3.79 -5.42
CA VAL A 28 9.76 2.48 -6.05
C VAL A 28 10.50 2.44 -7.40
N PRO A 29 11.48 1.54 -7.56
CA PRO A 29 12.21 1.41 -8.81
C PRO A 29 11.27 0.95 -9.93
N GLN A 30 11.24 1.70 -11.03
CA GLN A 30 10.36 1.37 -12.18
C GLN A 30 10.91 0.23 -13.03
N ASN A 31 12.24 0.10 -13.09
CA ASN A 31 12.98 -0.94 -13.79
C ASN A 31 14.13 -1.38 -12.90
N THR A 32 14.15 -2.65 -12.52
CA THR A 32 15.20 -3.23 -11.65
C THR A 32 15.41 -4.69 -12.05
N PRO A 33 16.65 -5.22 -11.98
CA PRO A 33 16.91 -6.64 -12.15
C PRO A 33 16.31 -7.50 -11.03
N ILE A 34 15.77 -6.88 -9.96
CA ILE A 34 15.15 -7.55 -8.81
C ILE A 34 13.65 -7.19 -8.75
N PRO A 35 12.75 -7.94 -9.42
CA PRO A 35 11.34 -7.57 -9.58
C PRO A 35 10.56 -7.39 -8.28
N VAL A 36 10.93 -8.08 -7.19
CA VAL A 36 10.23 -7.96 -5.90
C VAL A 36 10.29 -6.53 -5.33
N LEU A 37 11.33 -5.76 -5.68
CA LEU A 37 11.46 -4.37 -5.25
C LEU A 37 10.49 -3.42 -5.97
N THR A 38 9.84 -3.88 -7.03
CA THR A 38 8.76 -3.13 -7.69
C THR A 38 7.44 -3.21 -6.93
N HIS A 39 7.38 -3.99 -5.85
CA HIS A 39 6.20 -4.11 -5.00
C HIS A 39 6.21 -3.03 -3.91
N VAL A 40 5.01 -2.63 -3.50
CA VAL A 40 4.81 -1.86 -2.27
C VAL A 40 4.21 -2.79 -1.24
N LEU A 41 4.80 -2.79 -0.06
CA LEU A 41 4.21 -3.41 1.12
C LEU A 41 3.21 -2.43 1.74
N ILE A 42 1.99 -2.90 1.96
CA ILE A 42 0.88 -2.15 2.53
C ILE A 42 0.47 -2.86 3.82
N GLU A 43 0.46 -2.15 4.94
CA GLU A 43 0.18 -2.71 6.25
C GLU A 43 -0.82 -1.82 6.99
N THR A 44 -1.65 -2.42 7.84
CA THR A 44 -2.50 -1.68 8.78
C THR A 44 -2.08 -1.94 10.22
N CYS A 45 -1.91 -0.88 10.99
CA CYS A 45 -1.52 -0.94 12.39
C CYS A 45 -2.18 0.20 13.16
N ASN A 46 -2.95 -0.10 14.21
CA ASN A 46 -3.51 0.89 15.15
C ASN A 46 -4.13 2.13 14.48
N ASP A 47 -5.06 1.93 13.54
CA ASP A 47 -5.71 2.99 12.75
C ASP A 47 -4.78 3.78 11.80
N GLU A 48 -3.68 3.15 11.39
CA GLU A 48 -2.79 3.68 10.38
C GLU A 48 -2.67 2.73 9.19
N LEU A 49 -2.55 3.33 8.01
CA LEU A 49 -2.15 2.66 6.78
C LEU A 49 -0.69 3.01 6.47
N VAL A 50 0.14 1.99 6.36
CA VAL A 50 1.58 2.10 6.19
C VAL A 50 1.99 1.56 4.84
N PHE A 51 2.68 2.37 4.03
CA PHE A 51 3.27 1.96 2.77
C PHE A 51 4.79 1.91 2.90
N THR A 52 5.39 0.81 2.49
CA THR A 52 6.84 0.60 2.54
C THR A 52 7.36 0.17 1.17
N ALA A 53 8.43 0.81 0.72
CA ALA A 53 9.14 0.45 -0.51
C ALA A 53 10.63 0.81 -0.39
N THR A 54 11.46 0.11 -1.15
CA THR A 54 12.91 0.33 -1.18
C THR A 54 13.53 -0.06 -2.52
N ASP A 55 14.60 0.64 -2.88
CA ASP A 55 15.46 0.33 -4.03
C ASP A 55 16.86 -0.18 -3.61
N LEU A 56 16.99 -0.68 -2.38
CA LEU A 56 18.24 -1.10 -1.70
C LEU A 56 19.20 0.04 -1.33
N THR A 57 18.98 1.26 -1.83
CA THR A 57 19.79 2.44 -1.46
C THR A 57 19.00 3.36 -0.53
N VAL A 58 17.71 3.52 -0.83
CA VAL A 58 16.75 4.31 -0.10
C VAL A 58 15.58 3.41 0.29
N SER A 59 15.16 3.52 1.54
CA SER A 59 13.92 2.92 2.03
C SER A 59 13.00 4.05 2.48
N THR A 60 11.72 3.95 2.12
CA THR A 60 10.72 4.93 2.51
C THR A 60 9.53 4.23 3.11
N ARG A 61 9.14 4.71 4.29
CA ARG A 61 7.93 4.31 5.01
C ARG A 61 7.03 5.53 5.14
N CYS A 62 5.85 5.45 4.57
CA CYS A 62 4.86 6.52 4.59
C CYS A 62 3.62 6.04 5.35
N VAL A 63 3.07 6.92 6.18
CA VAL A 63 1.93 6.62 7.05
C VAL A 63 0.80 7.60 6.78
N ALA A 64 -0.43 7.11 6.80
CA ALA A 64 -1.63 7.93 6.84
C ALA A 64 -2.62 7.37 7.85
N GLN A 65 -3.47 8.25 8.38
CA GLN A 65 -4.57 7.85 9.24
C GLN A 65 -5.63 7.13 8.41
N ALA A 66 -6.09 5.98 8.90
CA ALA A 66 -7.08 5.16 8.23
C ALA A 66 -7.91 4.40 9.26
N LYS A 67 -9.22 4.32 9.05
CA LYS A 67 -10.06 3.48 9.90
C LYS A 67 -9.84 2.02 9.53
N VAL A 68 -9.26 1.24 10.44
CA VAL A 68 -8.95 -0.18 10.21
C VAL A 68 -10.07 -1.03 10.80
N TYR A 69 -10.65 -1.91 9.97
CA TYR A 69 -11.67 -2.87 10.40
C TYR A 69 -11.05 -4.25 10.62
N GLU A 70 -10.13 -4.64 9.73
CA GLU A 70 -9.40 -5.89 9.80
C GLU A 70 -7.93 -5.59 9.49
N SER A 71 -7.08 -5.81 10.49
CA SER A 71 -5.63 -5.61 10.37
C SER A 71 -5.03 -6.65 9.44
N GLY A 72 -4.01 -6.25 8.68
CA GLY A 72 -3.31 -7.16 7.78
C GLY A 72 -2.16 -6.49 7.05
N ALA A 73 -1.47 -7.30 6.25
CA ALA A 73 -0.38 -6.86 5.41
C ALA A 73 -0.52 -7.49 4.02
N ILE A 74 -0.29 -6.70 2.97
CA ILE A 74 -0.31 -7.18 1.59
C ILE A 74 0.79 -6.50 0.78
N SER A 75 1.44 -7.27 -0.08
CA SER A 75 2.38 -6.76 -1.06
C SER A 75 1.71 -6.72 -2.43
N LEU A 76 1.73 -5.56 -3.09
CA LEU A 76 1.12 -5.37 -4.40
C LEU A 76 2.10 -4.80 -5.42
N PRO A 77 2.02 -5.20 -6.71
CA PRO A 77 2.76 -4.57 -7.78
C PRO A 77 2.41 -3.08 -7.91
N SER A 78 3.40 -2.21 -7.68
CA SER A 78 3.23 -0.75 -7.63
C SER A 78 2.59 -0.16 -8.88
N LYS A 79 3.04 -0.57 -10.08
CA LYS A 79 2.56 -0.04 -11.36
C LYS A 79 1.06 -0.21 -11.53
N ARG A 80 0.54 -1.41 -11.21
CA ARG A 80 -0.90 -1.70 -11.28
C ARG A 80 -1.66 -0.92 -10.21
N PHE A 81 -1.16 -0.95 -8.98
CA PHE A 81 -1.80 -0.27 -7.86
C PHE A 81 -1.93 1.24 -8.06
N PHE A 82 -0.85 1.93 -8.48
CA PHE A 82 -0.85 3.38 -8.71
C PHE A 82 -1.70 3.80 -9.91
N SER A 83 -1.81 2.94 -10.93
CA SER A 83 -2.64 3.22 -12.11
C SER A 83 -4.14 3.21 -11.81
N THR A 84 -4.56 2.50 -10.76
CA THR A 84 -5.96 2.41 -10.34
C THR A 84 -6.38 3.68 -9.60
N ARG A 85 -6.53 4.78 -10.34
CA ARG A 85 -7.07 6.06 -9.84
C ARG A 85 -8.59 6.17 -10.02
N LYS A 86 -9.19 5.24 -10.77
CA LYS A 86 -10.62 5.25 -11.11
C LYS A 86 -11.36 4.11 -10.39
N GLY A 87 -12.18 4.51 -9.42
CA GLY A 87 -13.45 3.86 -9.10
C GLY A 87 -13.38 2.58 -8.27
N VAL A 88 -13.24 2.72 -6.96
CA VAL A 88 -14.04 1.88 -6.04
C VAL A 88 -15.17 2.78 -5.52
N ASN A 89 -16.15 3.02 -6.39
CA ASN A 89 -17.47 3.50 -5.98
C ASN A 89 -18.38 2.29 -6.11
N ARG A 90 -18.66 1.62 -4.99
CA ARG A 90 -19.72 0.62 -4.95
C ARG A 90 -20.93 1.33 -4.33
N SER A 91 -21.93 1.49 -5.19
CA SER A 91 -23.31 1.85 -4.87
C SER A 91 -23.87 1.02 -3.73
#